data_AF-A0A1E4IID1-F1
#
_entry.id   AF-A0A1E4IID1-F1
#
_cell.length_a   1.000
_cell.length_b   1.000
_cell.length_c   1.000
_cell.angle_alpha   90.00
_cell.angle_beta   90.00
_cell.angle_gamma   90.00
#
_symmetry.space_group_name_H-M   'P 1'
#
loop_
_entity.id
_entity.type
_entity.pdbx_description
1 polymer ?
#
loop_
_entity_poly.entity_id
_entity_poly.type
_entity_poly.pdbx_seq_one_letter_code
_entity_poly.pdbx_strand_id
1 'polypeptide(L)'
;MAQWISLGRAAQLLGVPRGVLQQRVRAGELALSDGLIRTDALLRLYPQARPEDDRLREQALPGREVLARRLFRQSQDLADAQRHLQRYHALVIALRDELRRLDDEAGGADARLRALLHRLGEGLARVLATEAVDALDAMDDMLEVVSAQVTLRPSGHRFLVEGHDTLLQAGMRAGLQLNYGCGDGSCGMCKLRVTAGEVARTQHTDYALSEAEKGQGYVLACAHTAASAELTLEALEAGGPDDIPPQQLVAQVRALRPLAPDTLLLHLQTPPSRRLRFLAGQSLTLALPPRGQDKGEVEEAQALHPIASCPCDDRNLHFYIPRDAGDAVAARLFAGEIAVGDSITLWGPSGRFTLAEEDARPLVFAACDTAFAPVKSLIEHALSLDDSTSISLFWLATRADGHFQANQCRAWSQALDSFECTLSSHDDAAIGAAQMAAAMRADLFDIDCAYYIAGPRAFVDTLVQALAAAGVPAAQRHTQITP
;
A
#
# COMPACT_ATOMS: atom_id res chain seq x y z
N MET A 1 16.52 -1.60 -26.37
CA MET A 1 15.44 -2.54 -26.78
C MET A 1 14.19 -2.12 -26.03
N ALA A 2 12.96 -2.29 -26.56
CA ALA A 2 11.76 -1.92 -25.81
C ALA A 2 11.57 -2.85 -24.60
N GLN A 3 12.00 -2.41 -23.42
CA GLN A 3 11.78 -3.09 -22.16
C GLN A 3 10.40 -2.72 -21.58
N TRP A 4 9.94 -3.54 -20.63
CA TRP A 4 8.65 -3.42 -19.99
C TRP A 4 8.88 -3.15 -18.51
N ILE A 5 8.42 -2.00 -18.03
CA ILE A 5 8.58 -1.60 -16.62
C ILE A 5 7.22 -1.44 -15.96
N SER A 6 7.16 -1.69 -14.66
CA SER A 6 5.90 -1.54 -13.92
C SER A 6 5.47 -0.08 -13.84
N LEU A 7 4.17 0.15 -13.75
CA LEU A 7 3.60 1.50 -13.72
C LEU A 7 4.07 2.31 -12.48
N GLY A 8 4.36 1.65 -11.35
CA GLY A 8 4.99 2.28 -10.18
C GLY A 8 6.46 2.68 -10.43
N ARG A 9 7.24 1.81 -11.08
CA ARG A 9 8.63 2.09 -11.44
C ARG A 9 8.74 3.21 -12.47
N ALA A 10 7.81 3.26 -13.43
CA ALA A 10 7.67 4.34 -14.39
C ALA A 10 7.34 5.70 -13.74
N ALA A 11 6.45 5.70 -12.73
CA ALA A 11 6.08 6.91 -11.98
C ALA A 11 7.30 7.51 -11.28
N GLN A 12 8.08 6.66 -10.62
CA GLN A 12 9.31 7.04 -9.93
C GLN A 12 10.40 7.55 -10.90
N LEU A 13 10.60 6.88 -12.03
CA LEU A 13 11.54 7.30 -13.09
C LEU A 13 11.24 8.70 -13.63
N LEU A 14 9.96 9.02 -13.77
CA LEU A 14 9.49 10.26 -14.37
C LEU A 14 9.26 11.38 -13.33
N GLY A 15 9.32 11.07 -12.03
CA GLY A 15 8.99 12.01 -10.96
C GLY A 15 7.52 12.46 -11.01
N VAL A 16 6.62 11.65 -11.56
CA VAL A 16 5.19 11.93 -11.67
C VAL A 16 4.40 10.98 -10.79
N PRO A 17 3.28 11.41 -10.17
CA PRO A 17 2.43 10.50 -9.41
C PRO A 17 1.96 9.33 -10.27
N ARG A 18 1.90 8.13 -9.69
CA ARG A 18 1.46 6.91 -10.37
C ARG A 18 0.07 7.07 -11.01
N GLY A 19 -0.83 7.77 -10.31
CA GLY A 19 -2.17 8.11 -10.80
C GLY A 19 -2.18 8.89 -12.13
N VAL A 20 -1.20 9.75 -12.39
CA VAL A 20 -1.08 10.48 -13.67
C VAL A 20 -0.79 9.52 -14.82
N LEU A 21 0.08 8.52 -14.60
CA LEU A 21 0.36 7.49 -15.60
C LEU A 21 -0.84 6.55 -15.78
N GLN A 22 -1.53 6.17 -14.69
CA GLN A 22 -2.78 5.40 -14.73
C GLN A 22 -3.89 6.12 -15.51
N GLN A 23 -4.05 7.43 -15.32
CA GLN A 23 -5.03 8.23 -16.04
C GLN A 23 -4.73 8.25 -17.54
N ARG A 24 -3.45 8.33 -17.93
CA ARG A 24 -3.01 8.25 -19.34
C ARG A 24 -3.20 6.87 -19.94
N VAL A 25 -3.04 5.81 -19.15
CA VAL A 25 -3.42 4.44 -19.56
C VAL A 25 -4.92 4.36 -19.81
N ARG A 26 -5.75 4.88 -18.90
CA ARG A 26 -7.22 4.94 -19.05
C ARG A 26 -7.65 5.78 -20.25
N ALA A 27 -6.92 6.86 -20.55
CA ALA A 27 -7.13 7.72 -21.73
C ALA A 27 -6.64 7.08 -23.05
N GLY A 28 -6.00 5.90 -23.00
CA GLY A 28 -5.48 5.20 -24.18
C GLY A 28 -4.16 5.76 -24.73
N GLU A 29 -3.51 6.69 -24.02
CA GLU A 29 -2.23 7.29 -24.41
C GLU A 29 -1.04 6.35 -24.12
N LEU A 30 -1.19 5.45 -23.15
CA LEU A 30 -0.19 4.45 -22.75
C LEU A 30 -0.78 3.04 -22.82
N ALA A 31 -0.11 2.14 -23.55
CA ALA A 31 -0.49 0.74 -23.63
C ALA A 31 0.01 -0.01 -22.38
N LEU A 32 -0.91 -0.61 -21.63
CA LEU A 32 -0.63 -1.45 -20.47
C LEU A 32 -0.79 -2.93 -20.85
N SER A 33 0.22 -3.75 -20.56
CA SER A 33 0.14 -5.22 -20.69
C SER A 33 0.57 -5.84 -19.38
N ASP A 34 -0.31 -6.57 -18.70
CA ASP A 34 -0.03 -7.23 -17.40
C ASP A 34 0.58 -6.30 -16.32
N GLY A 35 0.13 -5.04 -16.29
CA GLY A 35 0.63 -4.02 -15.35
C GLY A 35 1.97 -3.39 -15.72
N LEU A 36 2.49 -3.70 -16.93
CA LEU A 36 3.74 -3.18 -17.45
C LEU A 36 3.49 -2.18 -18.59
N ILE A 37 4.35 -1.17 -18.68
CA ILE A 37 4.40 -0.15 -19.72
C ILE A 37 5.71 -0.28 -20.48
N ARG A 38 5.68 -0.10 -21.79
CA ARG A 38 6.89 -0.09 -22.61
C ARG A 38 7.70 1.20 -22.43
N THR A 39 9.00 1.07 -22.24
CA THR A 39 9.91 2.21 -22.04
C THR A 39 9.91 3.18 -23.24
N ASP A 40 9.74 2.68 -24.47
CA ASP A 40 9.69 3.52 -25.67
C ASP A 40 8.39 4.33 -25.82
N ALA A 41 7.31 3.92 -25.15
CA ALA A 41 6.07 4.71 -25.07
C ALA A 41 6.23 5.86 -24.06
N LEU A 42 6.90 5.60 -22.93
CA LEU A 42 7.19 6.61 -21.91
C LEU A 42 8.15 7.68 -22.44
N LEU A 43 9.21 7.30 -23.16
CA LEU A 43 10.16 8.22 -23.80
C LEU A 43 9.50 9.18 -24.81
N ARG A 44 8.48 8.71 -25.54
CA ARG A 44 7.72 9.56 -26.46
C ARG A 44 6.88 10.61 -25.74
N LEU A 45 6.35 10.27 -24.57
CA LEU A 45 5.48 11.14 -23.78
C LEU A 45 6.25 12.09 -22.84
N TYR A 46 7.44 11.68 -22.38
CA TYR A 46 8.23 12.42 -21.40
C TYR A 46 9.72 12.54 -21.82
N PRO A 47 10.02 13.29 -22.90
CA PRO A 47 11.38 13.38 -23.44
C PRO A 47 12.37 14.18 -22.57
N GLN A 48 11.91 14.80 -21.48
CA GLN A 48 12.70 15.73 -20.64
C GLN A 48 13.10 15.17 -19.27
N ALA A 49 12.77 13.92 -18.95
CA ALA A 49 13.11 13.34 -17.64
C ALA A 49 14.64 13.27 -17.46
N ARG A 50 15.20 14.11 -16.58
CA ARG A 50 16.61 14.12 -16.20
C ARG A 50 16.76 13.90 -14.68
N PRO A 51 17.69 13.03 -14.23
CA PRO A 51 17.87 12.73 -12.82
C PRO A 51 18.96 13.65 -12.22
N GLU A 52 18.59 14.79 -11.61
CA GLU A 52 19.58 15.71 -10.98
C GLU A 52 19.17 16.25 -9.59
N ASP A 53 18.51 15.47 -8.73
CA ASP A 53 18.30 15.87 -7.33
C ASP A 53 18.93 14.89 -6.33
N ASP A 54 20.12 15.25 -5.82
CA ASP A 54 20.93 14.46 -4.87
C ASP A 54 20.30 14.32 -3.48
N ARG A 55 19.26 15.10 -3.13
CA ARG A 55 18.60 15.04 -1.81
C ARG A 55 17.64 13.86 -1.64
N LEU A 56 17.09 13.30 -2.72
CA LEU A 56 16.25 12.09 -2.67
C LEU A 56 17.07 10.80 -2.50
N ARG A 57 18.37 10.81 -2.85
CA ARG A 57 19.23 9.62 -2.83
C ARG A 57 19.50 9.08 -1.42
N GLU A 58 19.68 9.93 -0.41
CA GLU A 58 20.11 9.46 0.91
C GLU A 58 18.99 8.76 1.73
N GLN A 59 17.72 9.05 1.47
CA GLN A 59 16.58 8.38 2.14
C GLN A 59 16.06 7.15 1.39
N ALA A 60 16.33 7.04 0.09
CA ALA A 60 15.83 5.95 -0.76
C ALA A 60 16.77 4.73 -0.82
N LEU A 61 18.04 4.87 -0.43
CA LEU A 61 19.03 3.80 -0.56
C LEU A 61 18.86 2.72 0.52
N PRO A 62 18.97 1.42 0.14
CA PRO A 62 18.95 0.34 1.11
C PRO A 62 20.22 0.32 1.95
N GLY A 63 20.16 -0.39 3.09
CA GLY A 63 21.31 -0.48 3.98
C GLY A 63 22.57 -0.99 3.31
N ARG A 64 23.74 -0.55 3.79
CA ARG A 64 25.06 -0.76 3.14
C ARG A 64 25.32 -2.20 2.70
N GLU A 65 24.92 -3.19 3.51
CA GLU A 65 25.09 -4.62 3.17
C GLU A 65 24.15 -5.07 2.03
N VAL A 66 22.91 -4.61 2.03
CA VAL A 66 21.92 -4.90 0.99
C VAL A 66 22.31 -4.22 -0.32
N LEU A 67 22.72 -2.95 -0.23
CA LEU A 67 23.24 -2.18 -1.36
C LEU A 67 24.46 -2.88 -1.99
N ALA A 68 25.43 -3.30 -1.17
CA ALA A 68 26.60 -4.02 -1.64
C ALA A 68 26.24 -5.36 -2.30
N ARG A 69 25.27 -6.10 -1.75
CA ARG A 69 24.79 -7.36 -2.35
C ARG A 69 24.12 -7.14 -3.72
N ARG A 70 23.24 -6.13 -3.83
CA ARG A 70 22.58 -5.79 -5.11
C ARG A 70 23.60 -5.37 -6.16
N LEU A 71 24.50 -4.45 -5.82
CA LEU A 71 25.59 -4.01 -6.70
C LEU A 71 26.50 -5.17 -7.12
N PHE A 72 26.84 -6.06 -6.19
CA PHE A 72 27.67 -7.21 -6.49
C PHE A 72 26.98 -8.16 -7.48
N ARG A 73 25.68 -8.42 -7.30
CA ARG A 73 24.92 -9.27 -8.22
C ARG A 73 24.81 -8.66 -9.61
N GLN A 74 24.50 -7.37 -9.71
CA GLN A 74 24.49 -6.64 -10.98
C GLN A 74 25.86 -6.68 -11.68
N SER A 75 26.95 -6.61 -10.90
CA SER A 75 28.31 -6.75 -11.46
C SER A 75 28.59 -8.16 -12.00
N GLN A 76 28.01 -9.20 -11.39
CA GLN A 76 28.11 -10.58 -11.88
C GLN A 76 27.28 -10.77 -13.15
N ASP A 77 26.04 -10.29 -13.17
CA ASP A 77 25.16 -10.39 -14.34
C ASP A 77 25.77 -9.66 -15.55
N LEU A 78 26.36 -8.48 -15.32
CA LEU A 78 27.11 -7.75 -16.35
C LEU A 78 28.33 -8.54 -16.84
N ALA A 79 29.10 -9.14 -15.93
CA ALA A 79 30.26 -9.95 -16.29
C ALA A 79 29.86 -11.21 -17.09
N ASP A 80 28.73 -11.84 -16.76
CA ASP A 80 28.19 -12.98 -17.50
C ASP A 80 27.70 -12.58 -18.88
N ALA A 81 26.97 -11.47 -19.00
CA ALA A 81 26.56 -10.91 -20.28
C ALA A 81 27.77 -10.58 -21.17
N GLN A 82 28.80 -9.95 -20.61
CA GLN A 82 30.06 -9.66 -21.31
C GLN A 82 30.76 -10.94 -21.77
N ARG A 83 30.85 -11.98 -20.92
CA ARG A 83 31.41 -13.29 -21.28
C ARG A 83 30.62 -13.95 -22.40
N HIS A 84 29.30 -13.91 -22.35
CA HIS A 84 28.43 -14.46 -23.39
C HIS A 84 28.62 -13.72 -24.71
N LEU A 85 28.66 -12.39 -24.69
CA LEU A 85 28.91 -11.57 -25.86
C LEU A 85 30.30 -11.86 -26.48
N GLN A 86 31.34 -11.98 -25.65
CA GLN A 86 32.68 -12.36 -26.10
C GLN A 86 32.70 -13.75 -26.76
N ARG A 87 31.97 -14.73 -26.20
CA ARG A 87 31.84 -16.08 -26.79
C ARG A 87 31.11 -16.06 -28.12
N TYR A 88 29.98 -15.35 -28.21
CA TYR A 88 29.26 -15.19 -29.47
C TYR A 88 30.12 -14.47 -30.51
N HIS A 89 30.82 -13.41 -30.12
CA HIS A 89 31.74 -12.71 -31.01
C HIS A 89 32.85 -13.63 -31.53
N ALA A 90 33.48 -14.42 -30.64
CA ALA A 90 34.49 -15.40 -31.03
C ALA A 90 33.93 -16.47 -32.00
N LEU A 91 32.71 -16.96 -31.76
CA LEU A 91 32.05 -17.91 -32.67
C LEU A 91 31.79 -17.30 -34.06
N VAL A 92 31.32 -16.05 -34.11
CA VAL A 92 31.08 -15.33 -35.37
C VAL A 92 32.39 -15.06 -36.11
N ILE A 93 33.47 -14.71 -35.40
CA ILE A 93 34.81 -14.58 -36.00
C ILE A 93 35.28 -15.92 -36.56
N ALA A 94 35.19 -17.00 -35.78
CA ALA A 94 35.60 -18.33 -36.23
C ALA A 94 34.83 -18.77 -37.48
N LEU A 95 33.51 -18.53 -37.52
CA LEU A 95 32.68 -18.80 -38.70
C LEU A 95 33.10 -17.96 -39.91
N ARG A 96 33.42 -16.67 -39.70
CA ARG A 96 33.90 -15.78 -40.76
C ARG A 96 35.24 -16.26 -41.32
N ASP A 97 36.16 -16.69 -40.47
CA ASP A 97 37.49 -17.14 -40.87
C ASP A 97 37.42 -18.49 -41.59
N GLU A 98 36.55 -19.38 -41.14
CA GLU A 98 36.23 -20.64 -41.84
C GLU A 98 35.65 -20.38 -43.23
N LEU A 99 34.69 -19.46 -43.35
CA LEU A 99 34.12 -19.06 -44.64
C LEU A 99 35.17 -18.44 -45.58
N ARG A 100 36.11 -17.65 -45.05
CA ARG A 100 37.22 -17.12 -45.85
C ARG A 100 38.14 -18.22 -46.36
N ARG A 101 38.49 -19.18 -45.50
CA ARG A 101 39.30 -20.34 -45.91
C ARG A 101 38.63 -21.13 -47.04
N LEU A 102 37.32 -21.38 -46.93
CA LEU A 102 36.56 -22.07 -47.96
C LEU A 102 36.48 -21.26 -49.28
N ASP A 103 36.42 -19.93 -49.22
CA ASP A 103 36.46 -19.06 -50.42
C ASP A 103 37.83 -19.14 -51.11
N ASP A 104 38.90 -19.11 -50.31
CA ASP A 104 40.29 -19.22 -50.79
C ASP A 104 40.57 -20.60 -51.42
N GLU A 105 40.09 -21.70 -50.80
CA GLU A 105 40.18 -23.06 -51.35
C GLU A 105 39.39 -23.22 -52.65
N ALA A 106 38.27 -22.51 -52.80
CA ALA A 106 37.47 -22.48 -54.02
C ALA A 106 38.03 -21.53 -55.10
N GLY A 107 39.18 -20.89 -54.86
CA GLY A 107 39.83 -19.96 -55.80
C GLY A 107 39.14 -18.61 -55.94
N GLY A 108 38.34 -18.19 -54.95
CA GLY A 108 37.67 -16.88 -54.92
C GLY A 108 36.55 -16.68 -55.94
N ALA A 109 36.13 -17.74 -56.63
CA ALA A 109 35.12 -17.67 -57.69
C ALA A 109 33.68 -17.82 -57.18
N ASP A 110 33.46 -18.36 -55.97
CA ASP A 110 32.11 -18.62 -55.47
C ASP A 110 31.41 -17.33 -55.02
N ALA A 111 30.48 -16.85 -55.85
CA ALA A 111 29.71 -15.64 -55.58
C ALA A 111 28.79 -15.78 -54.34
N ARG A 112 28.36 -17.00 -53.99
CA ARG A 112 27.49 -17.24 -52.83
C ARG A 112 28.26 -17.06 -51.53
N LEU A 113 29.49 -17.57 -51.46
CA LEU A 113 30.35 -17.46 -50.28
C LEU A 113 30.71 -15.99 -49.99
N ARG A 114 31.09 -15.23 -51.03
CA ARG A 114 31.36 -13.79 -50.90
C ARG A 114 30.16 -12.97 -50.46
N ALA A 115 28.96 -13.27 -50.98
CA ALA A 115 27.73 -12.63 -50.53
C ALA A 115 27.45 -12.91 -49.04
N LEU A 116 27.75 -14.13 -48.57
CA LEU A 116 27.58 -14.54 -47.18
C LEU A 116 28.58 -13.84 -46.26
N LEU A 117 29.86 -13.77 -46.65
CA LEU A 117 30.91 -13.02 -45.95
C LEU A 117 30.58 -11.53 -45.85
N HIS A 118 30.08 -10.93 -46.94
CA HIS A 118 29.68 -9.52 -46.95
C HIS A 118 28.51 -9.26 -45.98
N ARG A 119 27.44 -10.07 -46.05
CA ARG A 119 26.30 -9.98 -45.13
C ARG A 119 26.72 -10.14 -43.66
N LEU A 120 27.63 -11.06 -43.38
CA LEU A 120 28.12 -11.32 -42.02
C LEU A 120 28.99 -10.17 -41.51
N GLY A 121 29.80 -9.55 -42.38
CA GLY A 121 30.56 -8.33 -42.10
C GLY A 121 29.67 -7.11 -41.84
N GLU A 122 28.67 -6.86 -42.68
CA GLU A 122 27.71 -5.77 -42.48
C GLU A 122 26.89 -5.98 -41.19
N GLY A 123 26.48 -7.22 -40.91
CA GLY A 123 25.78 -7.57 -39.67
C GLY A 123 26.61 -7.27 -38.43
N LEU A 124 27.88 -7.68 -38.42
CA LEU A 124 28.83 -7.36 -37.34
C LEU A 124 29.03 -5.85 -37.16
N ALA A 125 29.20 -5.12 -38.26
CA ALA A 125 29.38 -3.67 -38.22
C ALA A 125 28.16 -2.96 -37.61
N ARG A 126 26.94 -3.41 -37.93
CA ARG A 126 25.71 -2.91 -37.32
C ARG A 126 25.59 -3.22 -35.83
N VAL A 127 26.03 -4.41 -35.40
CA VAL A 127 25.99 -4.81 -33.98
C VAL A 127 27.03 -4.07 -33.15
N LEU A 128 28.22 -3.82 -33.70
CA LEU A 128 29.30 -3.08 -33.02
C LEU A 128 29.10 -1.56 -33.04
N ALA A 129 28.29 -1.05 -33.97
CA ALA A 129 27.78 0.30 -33.94
C ALA A 129 26.64 0.42 -32.90
N THR A 130 26.92 0.12 -31.64
CA THR A 130 25.99 0.38 -30.54
C THR A 130 25.82 1.89 -30.36
N GLU A 131 24.57 2.36 -30.42
CA GLU A 131 24.16 3.66 -29.90
C GLU A 131 24.53 3.77 -28.41
N ALA A 132 24.68 5.01 -27.92
CA ALA A 132 24.94 5.27 -26.50
C ALA A 132 23.87 4.58 -25.63
N VAL A 133 24.30 4.07 -24.45
CA VAL A 133 23.40 3.50 -23.44
C VAL A 133 22.22 4.46 -23.24
N ASP A 134 21.00 3.95 -23.43
CA ASP A 134 19.79 4.75 -23.21
C ASP A 134 19.80 5.21 -21.76
N ALA A 135 19.62 6.51 -21.52
CA ALA A 135 19.68 7.08 -20.17
C ALA A 135 18.67 6.39 -19.23
N LEU A 136 17.57 5.88 -19.78
CA LEU A 136 16.58 5.11 -19.02
C LEU A 136 17.03 3.69 -18.68
N ASP A 137 17.80 3.00 -19.52
CA ASP A 137 18.35 1.68 -19.17
C ASP A 137 19.31 1.82 -17.98
N ALA A 138 20.14 2.88 -17.97
CA ALA A 138 21.01 3.21 -16.85
C ALA A 138 20.25 3.66 -15.58
N MET A 139 19.12 4.36 -15.74
CA MET A 139 18.25 4.73 -14.61
C MET A 139 17.47 3.53 -14.06
N ASP A 140 17.07 2.60 -14.93
CA ASP A 140 16.39 1.37 -14.54
C ASP A 140 17.34 0.46 -13.77
N ASP A 141 18.57 0.29 -14.27
CA ASP A 141 19.69 -0.35 -13.59
C ASP A 141 19.98 0.26 -12.22
N MET A 142 19.87 1.60 -12.09
CA MET A 142 20.02 2.29 -10.82
C MET A 142 18.83 2.02 -9.88
N LEU A 143 17.60 1.88 -10.40
CA LEU A 143 16.41 1.60 -9.60
C LEU A 143 16.34 0.17 -9.08
N GLU A 144 16.92 -0.82 -9.78
CA GLU A 144 17.08 -2.19 -9.24
C GLU A 144 17.96 -2.22 -7.99
N VAL A 145 18.89 -1.28 -7.92
CA VAL A 145 19.78 -1.13 -6.78
C VAL A 145 19.04 -0.45 -5.62
N VAL A 146 18.16 0.51 -5.91
CA VAL A 146 17.46 1.35 -4.92
C VAL A 146 16.18 0.67 -4.37
N SER A 147 15.40 0.01 -5.24
CA SER A 147 14.10 -0.57 -4.91
C SER A 147 14.04 -2.03 -5.35
N ALA A 148 13.32 -2.86 -4.61
CA ALA A 148 13.06 -4.25 -5.01
C ALA A 148 11.58 -4.50 -5.23
N GLN A 149 11.25 -5.18 -6.31
CA GLN A 149 9.91 -5.62 -6.62
C GLN A 149 9.65 -6.99 -6.01
N VAL A 150 8.61 -7.08 -5.20
CA VAL A 150 8.18 -8.31 -4.54
C VAL A 150 6.84 -8.75 -5.12
N THR A 151 6.73 -10.02 -5.49
CA THR A 151 5.48 -10.66 -5.91
C THR A 151 5.05 -11.68 -4.86
N LEU A 152 3.81 -11.60 -4.39
CA LEU A 152 3.23 -12.55 -3.45
C LEU A 152 2.44 -13.64 -4.18
N ARG A 153 2.52 -14.88 -3.70
CA ARG A 153 1.70 -16.02 -4.14
C ARG A 153 0.92 -16.58 -2.96
N PRO A 154 -0.34 -17.00 -3.16
CA PRO A 154 -1.03 -17.18 -4.45
C PRO A 154 -1.73 -15.94 -5.02
N SER A 155 -1.88 -14.85 -4.26
CA SER A 155 -2.66 -13.67 -4.67
C SER A 155 -2.16 -12.99 -5.95
N GLY A 156 -0.85 -13.02 -6.22
CA GLY A 156 -0.25 -12.34 -7.36
C GLY A 156 0.01 -10.85 -7.11
N HIS A 157 -0.32 -10.32 -5.92
CA HIS A 157 -0.07 -8.94 -5.54
C HIS A 157 1.42 -8.58 -5.65
N ARG A 158 1.69 -7.36 -6.11
CA ARG A 158 3.04 -6.83 -6.31
C ARG A 158 3.24 -5.55 -5.52
N PHE A 159 4.34 -5.47 -4.77
CA PHE A 159 4.69 -4.29 -4.00
C PHE A 159 6.19 -3.99 -4.09
N LEU A 160 6.56 -2.75 -3.75
CA LEU A 160 7.94 -2.29 -3.75
C LEU A 160 8.49 -2.26 -2.32
N VAL A 161 9.74 -2.69 -2.17
CA VAL A 161 10.52 -2.56 -0.94
C VAL A 161 11.59 -1.50 -1.20
N GLU A 162 11.48 -0.40 -0.47
CA GLU A 162 12.35 0.77 -0.62
C GLU A 162 13.23 0.96 0.61
N GLY A 163 14.44 1.48 0.39
CA GLY A 163 15.36 1.83 1.47
C GLY A 163 15.58 0.69 2.47
N HIS A 164 15.34 1.00 3.74
CA HIS A 164 15.57 0.10 4.88
C HIS A 164 14.33 -0.69 5.32
N ASP A 165 13.23 -0.62 4.57
CA ASP A 165 11.99 -1.27 4.98
C ASP A 165 12.12 -2.80 5.02
N THR A 166 11.49 -3.37 6.03
CA THR A 166 11.27 -4.82 6.10
C THR A 166 10.17 -5.23 5.13
N LEU A 167 10.16 -6.50 4.73
CA LEU A 167 9.10 -7.05 3.88
C LEU A 167 7.70 -6.85 4.48
N LEU A 168 7.59 -6.91 5.80
CA LEU A 168 6.32 -6.63 6.50
C LEU A 168 5.90 -5.16 6.36
N GLN A 169 6.81 -4.21 6.62
CA GLN A 169 6.49 -2.78 6.53
C GLN A 169 6.11 -2.38 5.10
N ALA A 170 6.88 -2.85 4.12
CA ALA A 170 6.60 -2.61 2.71
C ALA A 170 5.27 -3.23 2.28
N GLY A 171 4.99 -4.48 2.70
CA GLY A 171 3.72 -5.16 2.41
C GLY A 171 2.52 -4.45 3.02
N MET A 172 2.59 -4.04 4.29
CA MET A 172 1.51 -3.29 4.95
C MET A 172 1.28 -1.92 4.33
N ARG A 173 2.34 -1.22 3.90
CA ARG A 173 2.21 0.06 3.19
C ARG A 173 1.54 -0.10 1.84
N ALA A 174 1.83 -1.20 1.14
CA ALA A 174 1.12 -1.60 -0.07
C ALA A 174 -0.29 -2.18 0.21
N GLY A 175 -0.74 -2.13 1.46
CA GLY A 175 -2.05 -2.57 1.93
C GLY A 175 -2.28 -4.09 1.95
N LEU A 176 -1.21 -4.88 1.85
CA LEU A 176 -1.29 -6.33 1.99
C LEU A 176 -1.63 -6.70 3.43
N GLN A 177 -2.60 -7.58 3.59
CA GLN A 177 -3.09 -8.02 4.90
C GLN A 177 -2.32 -9.24 5.38
N LEU A 178 -1.00 -9.09 5.50
CA LEU A 178 -0.10 -10.16 5.93
C LEU A 178 -0.37 -10.57 7.38
N ASN A 179 -0.09 -11.83 7.71
CA ASN A 179 -0.14 -12.27 9.10
C ASN A 179 1.08 -11.75 9.89
N TYR A 180 0.87 -11.14 11.05
CA TYR A 180 1.94 -10.68 11.95
C TYR A 180 1.41 -10.48 13.38
N GLY A 181 2.28 -10.10 14.31
CA GLY A 181 1.78 -9.56 15.59
C GLY A 181 2.81 -8.93 16.53
N CYS A 182 4.10 -9.24 16.47
CA CYS A 182 5.12 -8.46 17.23
C CYS A 182 5.78 -7.36 16.38
N GLY A 183 6.11 -7.68 15.12
CA GLY A 183 6.87 -6.80 14.24
C GLY A 183 8.36 -6.67 14.59
N ASP A 184 8.87 -7.40 15.59
CA ASP A 184 10.27 -7.34 16.04
C ASP A 184 11.05 -8.66 15.85
N GLY A 185 10.37 -9.73 15.42
CA GLY A 185 11.00 -11.03 15.15
C GLY A 185 10.98 -12.00 16.33
N SER A 186 10.16 -11.74 17.35
CA SER A 186 10.01 -12.63 18.53
C SER A 186 8.90 -13.69 18.40
N CYS A 187 7.79 -13.40 17.71
CA CYS A 187 6.59 -14.28 17.72
C CYS A 187 6.51 -15.33 16.60
N GLY A 188 7.24 -15.15 15.48
CA GLY A 188 7.17 -16.05 14.32
C GLY A 188 5.91 -15.97 13.44
N MET A 189 4.89 -15.17 13.77
CA MET A 189 3.63 -15.11 13.00
C MET A 189 3.78 -14.55 11.58
N CYS A 190 4.75 -13.66 11.36
CA CYS A 190 5.09 -13.09 10.05
C CYS A 190 5.97 -14.00 9.19
N LYS A 191 5.90 -15.31 9.42
CA LYS A 191 6.69 -16.29 8.67
C LYS A 191 6.14 -16.38 7.25
N LEU A 192 7.01 -16.23 6.27
CA LEU A 192 6.72 -16.39 4.85
C LEU A 192 7.81 -17.19 4.16
N ARG A 193 7.51 -17.75 2.99
CA ARG A 193 8.44 -18.62 2.27
C ARG A 193 9.00 -17.92 1.04
N VAL A 194 10.32 -17.88 0.92
CA VAL A 194 10.97 -17.36 -0.29
C VAL A 194 10.96 -18.45 -1.35
N THR A 195 10.34 -18.17 -2.50
CA THR A 195 10.25 -19.12 -3.63
C THR A 195 11.24 -18.79 -4.74
N ALA A 196 11.55 -17.50 -4.92
CA ALA A 196 12.57 -17.02 -5.84
C ALA A 196 13.17 -15.71 -5.33
N GLY A 197 14.45 -15.47 -5.60
CA GLY A 197 15.18 -14.30 -5.11
C GLY A 197 15.85 -14.53 -3.75
N GLU A 198 16.44 -13.47 -3.20
CA GLU A 198 17.19 -13.51 -1.95
C GLU A 198 16.71 -12.43 -0.98
N VAL A 199 16.81 -12.73 0.31
CA VAL A 199 16.51 -11.78 1.38
C VAL A 199 17.74 -11.53 2.25
N ALA A 200 17.78 -10.37 2.88
CA ALA A 200 18.81 -10.00 3.85
C ALA A 200 18.13 -9.70 5.18
N ARG A 201 18.76 -10.15 6.27
CA ARG A 201 18.29 -9.85 7.63
C ARG A 201 18.66 -8.42 7.99
N THR A 202 17.69 -7.63 8.45
CA THR A 202 17.88 -6.23 8.83
C THR A 202 17.95 -6.01 10.34
N GLN A 203 17.42 -6.94 11.14
CA GLN A 203 17.37 -6.84 12.59
C GLN A 203 17.60 -8.18 13.28
N HIS A 204 17.89 -8.14 14.59
CA HIS A 204 17.99 -9.35 15.41
C HIS A 204 16.64 -10.03 15.57
N THR A 205 16.64 -11.35 15.72
CA THR A 205 15.42 -12.16 15.86
C THR A 205 15.60 -13.18 16.96
N ASP A 206 14.71 -13.19 17.94
CA ASP A 206 14.70 -14.18 19.01
C ASP A 206 13.94 -15.46 18.62
N TYR A 207 13.09 -15.39 17.60
CA TYR A 207 12.36 -16.55 17.11
C TYR A 207 13.28 -17.51 16.36
N ALA A 208 13.38 -18.74 16.87
CA ALA A 208 14.17 -19.79 16.26
C ALA A 208 13.36 -20.57 15.22
N LEU A 209 13.61 -20.31 13.93
CA LEU A 209 13.16 -21.18 12.85
C LEU A 209 13.87 -22.53 12.95
N SER A 210 13.11 -23.62 12.80
CA SER A 210 13.65 -24.97 12.72
C SER A 210 14.52 -25.16 11.46
N GLU A 211 15.41 -26.14 11.48
CA GLU A 211 16.26 -26.43 10.31
C GLU A 211 15.43 -26.85 9.08
N ALA A 212 14.30 -27.51 9.29
CA ALA A 212 13.35 -27.83 8.22
C ALA A 212 12.74 -26.55 7.60
N GLU A 213 12.34 -25.58 8.42
CA GLU A 213 11.79 -24.31 7.94
C GLU A 213 12.85 -23.50 7.18
N LYS A 214 14.07 -23.41 7.72
CA LYS A 214 15.19 -22.76 7.02
C LYS A 214 15.48 -23.45 5.68
N GLY A 215 15.50 -24.78 5.66
CA GLY A 215 15.71 -25.58 4.45
C GLY A 215 14.61 -25.41 3.39
N GLN A 216 13.39 -25.08 3.81
CA GLN A 216 12.26 -24.76 2.93
C GLN A 216 12.21 -23.28 2.49
N GLY A 217 13.17 -22.45 2.93
CA GLY A 217 13.25 -21.04 2.57
C GLY A 217 12.33 -20.13 3.40
N TYR A 218 11.89 -20.56 4.58
CA TYR A 218 11.10 -19.70 5.45
C TYR A 218 11.95 -18.61 6.12
N VAL A 219 11.40 -17.41 6.15
CA VAL A 219 12.00 -16.22 6.78
C VAL A 219 10.92 -15.42 7.51
N LEU A 220 11.35 -14.48 8.35
CA LEU A 220 10.46 -13.59 9.08
C LEU A 220 10.34 -12.25 8.34
N ALA A 221 9.15 -11.92 7.84
CA ALA A 221 8.91 -10.71 7.07
C ALA A 221 9.28 -9.43 7.82
N CYS A 222 9.07 -9.40 9.14
CA CYS A 222 9.39 -8.25 9.98
C CYS A 222 10.88 -8.04 10.24
N ALA A 223 11.74 -9.01 9.88
CA ALA A 223 13.17 -8.94 10.16
C ALA A 223 14.06 -9.12 8.93
N HIS A 224 13.44 -9.26 7.76
CA HIS A 224 14.12 -9.41 6.50
C HIS A 224 13.66 -8.34 5.52
N THR A 225 14.57 -7.92 4.64
CA THR A 225 14.31 -7.08 3.48
C THR A 225 14.73 -7.82 2.21
N ALA A 226 14.35 -7.30 1.05
CA ALA A 226 14.72 -7.87 -0.24
C ALA A 226 16.20 -7.62 -0.55
N ALA A 227 16.99 -8.67 -0.74
CA ALA A 227 18.40 -8.57 -1.14
C ALA A 227 18.58 -8.59 -2.66
N SER A 228 17.64 -9.18 -3.40
CA SER A 228 17.58 -9.13 -4.86
C SER A 228 16.61 -8.02 -5.34
N ALA A 229 16.78 -7.56 -6.57
CA ALA A 229 15.89 -6.60 -7.22
C ALA A 229 14.48 -7.18 -7.47
N GLU A 230 14.40 -8.47 -7.74
CA GLU A 230 13.14 -9.22 -7.82
C GLU A 230 13.06 -10.30 -6.74
N LEU A 231 11.91 -10.45 -6.11
CA LEU A 231 11.65 -11.44 -5.06
C LEU A 231 10.25 -12.02 -5.23
N THR A 232 10.12 -13.34 -5.13
CA THR A 232 8.81 -14.01 -5.09
C THR A 232 8.63 -14.70 -3.75
N LEU A 233 7.56 -14.32 -3.05
CA LEU A 233 7.23 -14.82 -1.72
C LEU A 233 5.92 -15.61 -1.77
N GLU A 234 5.82 -16.62 -0.92
CA GLU A 234 4.57 -17.31 -0.64
C GLU A 234 4.14 -16.99 0.78
N ALA A 235 2.95 -16.39 0.90
CA ALA A 235 2.30 -16.10 2.16
C ALA A 235 0.79 -16.03 1.96
N LEU A 236 0.05 -16.24 3.04
CA LEU A 236 -1.40 -16.02 3.06
C LEU A 236 -1.68 -14.58 3.48
N GLU A 237 -2.61 -13.96 2.76
CA GLU A 237 -3.20 -12.68 3.11
C GLU A 237 -4.57 -12.92 3.73
N ALA A 238 -4.99 -12.04 4.63
CA ALA A 238 -6.38 -11.98 5.05
C ALA A 238 -7.19 -11.48 3.85
N GLY A 239 -8.16 -12.27 3.37
CA GLY A 239 -9.10 -11.85 2.31
C GLY A 239 -10.32 -11.11 2.87
N GLY A 240 -10.32 -10.82 4.18
CA GLY A 240 -11.42 -10.15 4.84
C GLY A 240 -11.36 -10.21 6.38
N PRO A 241 -12.35 -9.63 7.06
CA PRO A 241 -12.38 -9.50 8.51
C PRO A 241 -12.44 -10.85 9.23
N ASP A 242 -12.99 -11.90 8.60
CA ASP A 242 -13.12 -13.24 9.18
C ASP A 242 -11.77 -13.98 9.29
N ASP A 243 -10.75 -13.54 8.54
CA ASP A 243 -9.41 -14.13 8.54
C ASP A 243 -8.49 -13.52 9.62
N ILE A 244 -8.97 -12.50 10.35
CA ILE A 244 -8.25 -11.88 11.46
C ILE A 244 -8.86 -12.35 12.78
N PRO A 245 -8.14 -13.16 13.57
CA PRO A 245 -8.67 -13.62 14.85
C PRO A 245 -8.77 -12.46 15.87
N PRO A 246 -9.71 -12.54 16.82
CA PRO A 246 -9.76 -11.58 17.92
C PRO A 246 -8.50 -11.69 18.78
N GLN A 247 -7.99 -10.53 19.15
CA GLN A 247 -6.79 -10.29 19.94
C GLN A 247 -7.17 -9.52 21.20
N GLN A 248 -6.44 -9.79 22.28
CA GLN A 248 -6.49 -9.02 23.51
C GLN A 248 -5.11 -8.43 23.77
N LEU A 249 -4.99 -7.11 23.91
CA LEU A 249 -3.73 -6.46 24.25
C LEU A 249 -3.97 -5.23 25.12
N VAL A 250 -2.93 -4.83 25.86
CA VAL A 250 -2.96 -3.62 26.69
C VAL A 250 -2.20 -2.52 25.96
N ALA A 251 -2.83 -1.37 25.76
CA ALA A 251 -2.24 -0.19 25.14
C ALA A 251 -2.14 0.95 26.15
N GLN A 252 -1.15 1.83 25.98
CA GLN A 252 -0.96 2.99 26.85
C GLN A 252 -1.62 4.23 26.25
N VAL A 253 -2.26 5.04 27.08
CA VAL A 253 -2.79 6.35 26.68
C VAL A 253 -1.61 7.27 26.38
N ARG A 254 -1.37 7.53 25.09
CA ARG A 254 -0.30 8.40 24.62
C ARG A 254 -0.71 9.86 24.65
N ALA A 255 -1.96 10.14 24.29
CA ALA A 255 -2.54 11.47 24.37
C ALA A 255 -4.05 11.40 24.55
N LEU A 256 -4.59 12.35 25.31
CA LEU A 256 -6.02 12.61 25.42
C LEU A 256 -6.23 14.09 25.10
N ARG A 257 -6.89 14.39 23.97
CA ARG A 257 -7.00 15.77 23.44
C ARG A 257 -8.45 16.13 23.13
N PRO A 258 -9.00 17.21 23.69
CA PRO A 258 -10.26 17.78 23.20
C PRO A 258 -10.10 18.25 21.75
N LEU A 259 -10.90 17.67 20.85
CA LEU A 259 -11.03 18.16 19.46
C LEU A 259 -12.15 19.19 19.37
N ALA A 260 -13.19 19.03 20.19
CA ALA A 260 -14.29 19.96 20.37
C ALA A 260 -14.91 19.78 21.78
N PRO A 261 -15.88 20.62 22.20
CA PRO A 261 -16.46 20.55 23.55
C PRO A 261 -16.99 19.17 23.96
N ASP A 262 -17.53 18.43 22.99
CA ASP A 262 -18.12 17.10 23.21
C ASP A 262 -17.46 16.01 22.37
N THR A 263 -16.24 16.22 21.90
CA THR A 263 -15.48 15.21 21.17
C THR A 263 -14.03 15.16 21.65
N LEU A 264 -13.61 14.00 22.16
CA LEU A 264 -12.24 13.71 22.58
C LEU A 264 -11.52 12.83 21.55
N LEU A 265 -10.26 13.15 21.27
CA LEU A 265 -9.31 12.21 20.70
C LEU A 265 -8.67 11.41 21.82
N LEU A 266 -8.90 10.10 21.81
CA LEU A 266 -8.12 9.13 22.57
C LEU A 266 -7.06 8.52 21.64
N HIS A 267 -5.78 8.78 21.94
CA HIS A 267 -4.64 8.19 21.24
C HIS A 267 -4.01 7.12 22.13
N LEU A 268 -4.13 5.87 21.70
CA LEU A 268 -3.51 4.72 22.36
C LEU A 268 -2.30 4.26 21.57
N GLN A 269 -1.26 3.84 22.30
CA GLN A 269 -0.07 3.25 21.72
C GLN A 269 0.11 1.81 22.19
N THR A 270 0.21 0.88 21.24
CA THR A 270 0.48 -0.52 21.55
C THR A 270 1.95 -0.71 21.97
N PRO A 271 2.25 -1.72 22.81
CA PRO A 271 3.63 -2.03 23.19
C PRO A 271 4.44 -2.45 21.96
N PRO A 272 5.77 -2.21 21.93
CA PRO A 272 6.62 -2.61 20.82
C PRO A 272 6.59 -4.12 20.52
N SER A 273 6.40 -4.95 21.56
CA SER A 273 6.38 -6.41 21.47
C SER A 273 5.06 -6.98 20.95
N ARG A 274 3.99 -6.17 20.90
CA ARG A 274 2.67 -6.62 20.46
C ARG A 274 1.90 -5.49 19.76
N ARG A 275 1.64 -5.71 18.49
CA ARG A 275 0.90 -4.84 17.58
C ARG A 275 -0.49 -5.40 17.38
N LEU A 276 -1.42 -4.54 17.00
CA LEU A 276 -2.78 -4.96 16.68
C LEU A 276 -2.88 -5.18 15.18
N ARG A 277 -3.27 -6.38 14.76
CA ARG A 277 -3.69 -6.63 13.37
C ARG A 277 -5.18 -6.32 13.22
N PHE A 278 -5.55 -5.45 12.30
CA PHE A 278 -6.94 -5.08 12.00
C PHE A 278 -7.08 -4.53 10.57
N LEU A 279 -8.31 -4.50 10.04
CA LEU A 279 -8.65 -3.85 8.78
C LEU A 279 -9.21 -2.45 9.02
N ALA A 280 -8.94 -1.54 8.09
CA ALA A 280 -9.48 -0.19 8.13
C ALA A 280 -11.02 -0.21 8.26
N GLY A 281 -11.56 0.67 9.11
CA GLY A 281 -13.00 0.76 9.40
C GLY A 281 -13.53 -0.21 10.48
N GLN A 282 -12.70 -1.12 11.00
CA GLN A 282 -13.07 -1.98 12.15
C GLN A 282 -13.08 -1.22 13.50
N SER A 283 -13.64 -1.88 14.51
CA SER A 283 -13.80 -1.36 15.87
C SER A 283 -13.08 -2.23 16.91
N LEU A 284 -12.84 -1.65 18.09
CA LEU A 284 -12.31 -2.34 19.27
C LEU A 284 -13.17 -2.05 20.48
N THR A 285 -13.33 -3.06 21.34
CA THR A 285 -13.84 -2.83 22.69
C THR A 285 -12.70 -2.29 23.54
N LEU A 286 -12.90 -1.08 24.06
CA LEU A 286 -12.00 -0.43 25.01
C LEU A 286 -12.50 -0.78 26.41
N ALA A 287 -11.64 -1.36 27.25
CA ALA A 287 -11.92 -1.64 28.65
C ALA A 287 -10.98 -0.81 29.53
N LEU A 288 -11.57 0.14 30.26
CA LEU A 288 -10.86 1.00 31.19
C LEU A 288 -10.61 0.27 32.51
N PRO A 289 -9.47 0.52 33.19
CA PRO A 289 -9.16 -0.14 34.45
C PRO A 289 -10.21 0.18 35.52
N PRO A 290 -10.44 -0.75 36.48
CA PRO A 290 -11.38 -0.54 37.57
C PRO A 290 -11.01 0.68 38.43
N ARG A 291 -12.03 1.34 39.01
CA ARG A 291 -11.85 2.46 39.95
C ARG A 291 -11.46 1.94 41.34
N GLY A 292 -10.32 2.40 41.88
CA GLY A 292 -9.94 2.18 43.29
C GLY A 292 -9.53 0.74 43.65
N GLN A 293 -8.82 0.58 44.77
CA GLN A 293 -8.32 -0.72 45.26
C GLN A 293 -9.35 -1.52 46.09
N ASP A 294 -10.65 -1.17 46.05
CA ASP A 294 -11.66 -1.85 46.86
C ASP A 294 -12.30 -3.02 46.13
N LYS A 295 -12.13 -4.21 46.73
CA LYS A 295 -12.57 -5.53 46.28
C LYS A 295 -14.09 -5.72 46.39
N GLY A 296 -14.87 -4.88 45.72
CA GLY A 296 -16.31 -5.06 45.55
C GLY A 296 -16.70 -4.74 44.10
N GLU A 297 -17.29 -5.72 43.42
CA GLU A 297 -17.90 -5.68 42.07
C GLU A 297 -17.68 -4.38 41.29
N VAL A 298 -16.48 -4.22 40.72
CA VAL A 298 -16.18 -3.07 39.87
C VAL A 298 -16.68 -3.39 38.48
N GLU A 299 -17.76 -2.72 38.03
CA GLU A 299 -18.15 -2.74 36.62
C GLU A 299 -16.97 -2.20 35.79
N GLU A 300 -16.32 -3.09 35.03
CA GLU A 300 -15.34 -2.69 34.04
C GLU A 300 -16.04 -1.84 32.98
N ALA A 301 -15.73 -0.54 32.98
CA ALA A 301 -16.26 0.38 31.98
C ALA A 301 -15.69 -0.02 30.62
N GLN A 302 -16.57 -0.62 29.81
CA GLN A 302 -16.23 -1.10 28.48
C GLN A 302 -17.22 -0.60 27.44
N ALA A 303 -16.72 -0.24 26.27
CA ALA A 303 -17.52 0.21 25.15
C ALA A 303 -16.82 -0.09 23.83
N LEU A 304 -17.60 -0.33 22.78
CA LEU A 304 -17.11 -0.57 21.43
C LEU A 304 -16.93 0.76 20.70
N HIS A 305 -15.72 1.04 20.25
CA HIS A 305 -15.43 2.25 19.48
C HIS A 305 -14.76 1.93 18.14
N PRO A 306 -15.17 2.58 17.04
CA PRO A 306 -14.47 2.49 15.77
C PRO A 306 -13.04 3.03 15.84
N ILE A 307 -12.12 2.34 15.17
CA ILE A 307 -10.75 2.79 15.02
C ILE A 307 -10.71 3.89 13.94
N ALA A 308 -10.09 5.02 14.25
CA ALA A 308 -10.00 6.18 13.37
C ALA A 308 -8.63 6.32 12.66
N SER A 309 -7.63 5.51 13.00
CA SER A 309 -6.33 5.49 12.33
C SER A 309 -6.25 4.43 11.23
N CYS A 310 -5.32 4.61 10.26
CA CYS A 310 -5.00 3.57 9.29
C CYS A 310 -4.31 2.36 9.96
N PRO A 311 -4.63 1.11 9.57
CA PRO A 311 -3.83 -0.08 9.92
C PRO A 311 -2.36 -0.01 9.47
N CYS A 312 -2.03 0.89 8.53
CA CYS A 312 -0.67 1.27 8.14
C CYS A 312 0.22 1.67 9.33
N ASP A 313 -0.38 2.27 10.38
CA ASP A 313 0.28 2.65 11.63
C ASP A 313 -0.29 1.82 12.79
N ASP A 314 0.04 0.52 12.76
CA ASP A 314 -0.49 -0.52 13.65
C ASP A 314 -0.19 -0.34 15.15
N ARG A 315 0.66 0.64 15.50
CA ARG A 315 0.99 0.97 16.89
C ARG A 315 0.22 2.16 17.43
N ASN A 316 -0.23 3.08 16.58
CA ASN A 316 -0.93 4.28 17.02
C ASN A 316 -2.41 4.18 16.66
N LEU A 317 -3.22 3.90 17.68
CA LEU A 317 -4.65 3.75 17.55
C LEU A 317 -5.34 5.06 17.96
N HIS A 318 -6.12 5.62 17.06
CA HIS A 318 -6.91 6.83 17.32
C HIS A 318 -8.39 6.46 17.46
N PHE A 319 -9.06 7.06 18.43
CA PHE A 319 -10.52 6.96 18.61
C PHE A 319 -11.10 8.36 18.81
N TYR A 320 -12.25 8.62 18.18
CA TYR A 320 -13.03 9.83 18.42
C TYR A 320 -14.19 9.47 19.34
N ILE A 321 -14.10 9.92 20.59
CA ILE A 321 -15.04 9.58 21.64
C ILE A 321 -16.03 10.75 21.81
N PRO A 322 -17.30 10.60 21.41
CA PRO A 322 -18.32 11.61 21.67
C PRO A 322 -18.64 11.66 23.16
N ARG A 323 -19.05 12.82 23.66
CA ARG A 323 -19.64 12.92 25.00
C ARG A 323 -20.99 12.23 25.00
N ASP A 324 -21.05 11.10 25.69
CA ASP A 324 -22.27 10.33 25.93
C ASP A 324 -22.23 9.79 27.36
N ALA A 325 -23.31 10.02 28.13
CA ALA A 325 -23.45 9.52 29.49
C ALA A 325 -23.89 8.05 29.53
N GLY A 326 -24.44 7.52 28.43
CA GLY A 326 -24.78 6.10 28.27
C GLY A 326 -23.58 5.21 27.95
N ASP A 327 -22.48 5.81 27.49
CA ASP A 327 -21.22 5.12 27.21
C ASP A 327 -20.29 5.22 28.43
N ALA A 328 -20.03 4.06 29.06
CA ALA A 328 -19.23 3.98 30.28
C ALA A 328 -17.76 4.43 30.07
N VAL A 329 -17.20 4.23 28.87
CA VAL A 329 -15.85 4.67 28.53
C VAL A 329 -15.84 6.17 28.30
N ALA A 330 -16.79 6.69 27.53
CA ALA A 330 -16.91 8.12 27.30
C ALA A 330 -17.13 8.89 28.62
N ALA A 331 -18.11 8.49 29.44
CA ALA A 331 -18.34 9.06 30.76
C ALA A 331 -17.05 9.08 31.59
N ARG A 332 -16.33 7.94 31.57
CA ARG A 332 -14.96 7.71 32.07
C ARG A 332 -13.98 8.84 31.75
N LEU A 333 -13.78 9.01 30.45
CA LEU A 333 -12.80 9.91 29.86
C LEU A 333 -13.16 11.37 30.11
N PHE A 334 -14.44 11.73 29.96
CA PHE A 334 -14.92 13.11 30.14
C PHE A 334 -14.97 13.55 31.60
N ALA A 335 -15.05 12.61 32.56
CA ALA A 335 -14.90 12.89 33.98
C ALA A 335 -13.43 13.12 34.40
N GLY A 336 -12.46 12.94 33.50
CA GLY A 336 -11.03 13.15 33.77
C GLY A 336 -10.40 12.04 34.60
N GLU A 337 -10.96 10.83 34.58
CA GLU A 337 -10.52 9.70 35.41
C GLU A 337 -9.37 8.90 34.80
N ILE A 338 -9.05 9.18 33.53
CA ILE A 338 -7.97 8.54 32.78
C ILE A 338 -7.00 9.62 32.35
N ALA A 339 -5.71 9.38 32.58
CA ALA A 339 -4.62 10.27 32.25
C ALA A 339 -3.68 9.65 31.22
N VAL A 340 -2.81 10.50 30.66
CA VAL A 340 -1.70 10.04 29.82
C VAL A 340 -0.79 9.12 30.63
N GLY A 341 -0.44 7.96 30.06
CA GLY A 341 0.34 6.90 30.69
C GLY A 341 -0.51 5.75 31.24
N ASP A 342 -1.82 5.95 31.42
CA ASP A 342 -2.70 4.88 31.87
C ASP A 342 -2.81 3.75 30.84
N SER A 343 -3.13 2.56 31.32
CA SER A 343 -3.26 1.37 30.49
C SER A 343 -4.74 1.06 30.22
N ILE A 344 -5.07 0.82 28.95
CA ILE A 344 -6.41 0.43 28.50
C ILE A 344 -6.31 -0.94 27.85
N THR A 345 -7.19 -1.85 28.25
CA THR A 345 -7.28 -3.18 27.62
C THR A 345 -8.13 -3.08 26.37
N LEU A 346 -7.62 -3.64 25.27
CA LEU A 346 -8.28 -3.67 23.96
C LEU A 346 -8.69 -5.10 23.63
N TRP A 347 -9.89 -5.25 23.09
CA TRP A 347 -10.42 -6.50 22.56
C TRP A 347 -10.96 -6.32 21.15
N GLY A 348 -10.54 -7.19 20.22
CA GLY A 348 -10.98 -7.22 18.82
C GLY A 348 -9.82 -7.55 17.87
N PRO A 349 -9.89 -7.22 16.58
CA PRO A 349 -10.86 -6.32 15.96
C PRO A 349 -12.23 -6.95 15.76
N SER A 350 -13.24 -6.10 15.62
CA SER A 350 -14.62 -6.48 15.33
C SER A 350 -15.20 -5.60 14.20
N GLY A 351 -16.14 -6.14 13.44
CA GLY A 351 -16.86 -5.41 12.39
C GLY A 351 -16.44 -5.80 10.97
N ARG A 352 -17.36 -5.57 10.03
CA ARG A 352 -17.24 -5.92 8.60
C ARG A 352 -17.26 -4.69 7.68
N PHE A 353 -17.20 -3.49 8.25
CA PHE A 353 -17.16 -2.25 7.51
C PHE A 353 -15.72 -1.96 7.08
N THR A 354 -15.26 -2.70 6.07
CA THR A 354 -13.90 -2.66 5.54
C THR A 354 -13.96 -2.37 4.04
N LEU A 355 -12.88 -1.84 3.47
CA LEU A 355 -12.79 -1.69 2.00
C LEU A 355 -12.94 -3.07 1.34
N ALA A 356 -13.74 -3.13 0.28
CA ALA A 356 -13.78 -4.30 -0.60
C ALA A 356 -12.46 -4.42 -1.36
N GLU A 357 -11.88 -5.62 -1.34
CA GLU A 357 -10.66 -5.92 -2.09
C GLU A 357 -10.94 -5.85 -3.61
N GLU A 358 -9.93 -5.41 -4.37
CA GLU A 358 -9.95 -5.35 -5.85
C GLU A 358 -11.00 -4.41 -6.47
N ASP A 359 -11.61 -3.52 -5.67
CA ASP A 359 -12.57 -2.56 -6.18
C ASP A 359 -11.89 -1.30 -6.73
N ALA A 360 -11.66 -1.27 -8.05
CA ALA A 360 -11.10 -0.10 -8.74
C ALA A 360 -12.10 1.06 -8.93
N ARG A 361 -13.33 0.94 -8.41
CA ARG A 361 -14.38 1.96 -8.53
C ARG A 361 -14.10 3.16 -7.63
N PRO A 362 -14.45 4.38 -8.06
CA PRO A 362 -14.54 5.56 -7.21
C PRO A 362 -15.20 5.30 -5.86
N LEU A 363 -14.61 5.86 -4.79
CA LEU A 363 -15.06 5.66 -3.42
C LEU A 363 -15.89 6.87 -2.97
N VAL A 364 -17.11 6.61 -2.54
CA VAL A 364 -18.00 7.62 -1.97
C VAL A 364 -18.24 7.30 -0.51
N PHE A 365 -17.80 8.18 0.37
CA PHE A 365 -17.97 8.06 1.80
C PHE A 365 -19.08 9.00 2.29
N ALA A 366 -19.92 8.50 3.18
CA ALA A 366 -20.90 9.30 3.89
C ALA A 366 -20.77 9.06 5.40
N ALA A 367 -20.55 10.13 6.16
CA ALA A 367 -20.41 10.07 7.61
C ALA A 367 -21.39 11.03 8.29
N CYS A 368 -21.82 10.68 9.50
CA CYS A 368 -22.56 11.55 10.40
C CYS A 368 -21.81 11.73 11.73
N ASP A 369 -21.51 12.96 12.12
CA ASP A 369 -20.82 13.32 13.37
C ASP A 369 -19.54 12.47 13.61
N THR A 370 -19.43 11.78 14.75
CA THR A 370 -18.27 10.95 15.12
C THR A 370 -18.15 9.64 14.34
N ALA A 371 -19.15 9.26 13.54
CA ALA A 371 -19.04 8.16 12.59
C ALA A 371 -18.07 8.47 11.43
N PHE A 372 -17.49 9.68 11.42
CA PHE A 372 -16.29 9.97 10.66
C PHE A 372 -15.08 9.12 11.07
N ALA A 373 -15.03 8.56 12.29
CA ALA A 373 -13.92 7.69 12.75
C ALA A 373 -13.63 6.51 11.79
N PRO A 374 -14.56 5.56 11.56
CA PRO A 374 -14.30 4.44 10.65
C PRO A 374 -14.08 4.90 9.20
N VAL A 375 -14.78 5.95 8.76
CA VAL A 375 -14.63 6.53 7.42
C VAL A 375 -13.23 7.13 7.21
N LYS A 376 -12.70 7.83 8.20
CA LYS A 376 -11.32 8.34 8.19
C LYS A 376 -10.31 7.20 8.08
N SER A 377 -10.51 6.11 8.82
CA SER A 377 -9.63 4.93 8.75
C SER A 377 -9.63 4.35 7.32
N LEU A 378 -10.80 4.22 6.70
CA LEU A 378 -10.92 3.77 5.30
C LEU A 378 -10.27 4.74 4.30
N ILE A 379 -10.48 6.05 4.45
CA ILE A 379 -9.89 7.07 3.57
C ILE A 379 -8.37 7.05 3.68
N GLU A 380 -7.79 7.09 4.90
CA GLU A 380 -6.34 7.06 5.07
C GLU A 380 -5.72 5.78 4.50
N HIS A 381 -6.42 4.65 4.61
CA HIS A 381 -5.98 3.40 4.03
C HIS A 381 -6.07 3.41 2.49
N ALA A 382 -7.17 3.89 1.91
CA ALA A 382 -7.31 4.07 0.47
C ALA A 382 -6.22 5.00 -0.11
N LEU A 383 -5.89 6.07 0.62
CA LEU A 383 -4.80 6.97 0.25
C LEU A 383 -3.42 6.31 0.35
N SER A 384 -3.20 5.39 1.30
CA SER A 384 -1.94 4.64 1.38
C SER A 384 -1.73 3.64 0.25
N LEU A 385 -2.81 3.15 -0.34
CA LEU A 385 -2.76 2.21 -1.47
C LEU A 385 -2.32 2.89 -2.77
N ASP A 386 -2.50 4.22 -2.88
CA ASP A 386 -2.17 5.03 -4.06
C ASP A 386 -2.82 4.50 -5.37
N ASP A 387 -4.03 3.93 -5.26
CA ASP A 387 -4.74 3.29 -6.37
C ASP A 387 -5.46 4.26 -7.33
N SER A 388 -5.20 5.57 -7.21
CA SER A 388 -5.72 6.64 -8.10
C SER A 388 -7.25 6.74 -8.19
N THR A 389 -7.95 6.16 -7.23
CA THR A 389 -9.40 6.20 -7.14
C THR A 389 -9.86 7.57 -6.64
N SER A 390 -10.85 8.18 -7.29
CA SER A 390 -11.45 9.42 -6.79
C SER A 390 -12.21 9.15 -5.50
N ILE A 391 -12.02 10.01 -4.51
CA ILE A 391 -12.63 9.90 -3.19
C ILE A 391 -13.52 11.11 -2.96
N SER A 392 -14.80 10.87 -2.72
CA SER A 392 -15.76 11.90 -2.33
C SER A 392 -16.27 11.63 -0.92
N LEU A 393 -16.10 12.59 -0.02
CA LEU A 393 -16.59 12.53 1.35
C LEU A 393 -17.77 13.49 1.55
N PHE A 394 -18.90 12.96 1.99
CA PHE A 394 -20.03 13.74 2.45
C PHE A 394 -20.16 13.59 3.97
N TRP A 395 -20.02 14.68 4.71
CA TRP A 395 -20.05 14.65 6.17
C TRP A 395 -21.17 15.52 6.71
N LEU A 396 -22.15 14.88 7.34
CA LEU A 396 -23.26 15.54 8.04
C LEU A 396 -22.87 15.80 9.50
N ALA A 397 -23.10 17.02 9.97
CA ALA A 397 -23.09 17.34 11.39
C ALA A 397 -24.52 17.57 11.88
N THR A 398 -24.95 16.81 12.88
CA THR A 398 -26.21 17.06 13.60
C THR A 398 -26.01 17.89 14.86
N ARG A 399 -24.74 18.15 15.19
CA ARG A 399 -24.30 18.94 16.34
C ARG A 399 -23.40 20.08 15.88
N ALA A 400 -23.31 21.13 16.69
CA ALA A 400 -22.41 22.26 16.41
C ALA A 400 -20.92 21.83 16.29
N ASP A 401 -20.54 20.73 16.95
CA ASP A 401 -19.19 20.18 16.90
C ASP A 401 -19.04 18.92 16.02
N GLY A 402 -20.06 18.58 15.22
CA GLY A 402 -20.05 17.37 14.40
C GLY A 402 -18.90 17.30 13.39
N HIS A 403 -18.39 18.44 12.91
CA HIS A 403 -17.25 18.53 11.98
C HIS A 403 -15.90 18.81 12.68
N PHE A 404 -15.64 18.17 13.81
CA PHE A 404 -14.45 18.36 14.66
C PHE A 404 -13.08 18.13 13.98
N GLN A 405 -13.05 17.57 12.76
CA GLN A 405 -11.84 17.36 11.92
C GLN A 405 -11.96 18.01 10.54
N ALA A 406 -12.73 19.10 10.40
CA ALA A 406 -12.86 19.80 9.12
C ALA A 406 -11.52 20.31 8.55
N ASN A 407 -10.52 20.57 9.40
CA ASN A 407 -9.16 20.89 9.00
C ASN A 407 -8.45 19.74 8.27
N GLN A 408 -8.65 18.49 8.69
CA GLN A 408 -8.10 17.32 8.02
C GLN A 408 -8.68 17.18 6.60
N CYS A 409 -10.00 17.37 6.46
CA CYS A 409 -10.67 17.34 5.17
C CYS A 409 -10.12 18.42 4.22
N ARG A 410 -9.94 19.65 4.72
CA ARG A 410 -9.30 20.72 3.95
C ARG A 410 -7.87 20.40 3.54
N ALA A 411 -7.09 19.79 4.45
CA ALA A 411 -5.71 19.39 4.16
C ALA A 411 -5.66 18.35 3.04
N TRP A 412 -6.56 17.36 3.05
CA TRP A 412 -6.65 16.37 1.98
C TRP A 412 -7.08 16.99 0.65
N SER A 413 -8.14 17.82 0.62
CA SER A 413 -8.58 18.47 -0.62
C SER A 413 -7.55 19.44 -1.21
N GLN A 414 -6.64 20.00 -0.39
CA GLN A 414 -5.54 20.84 -0.88
C GLN A 414 -4.35 20.03 -1.39
N ALA A 415 -4.12 18.84 -0.83
CA ALA A 415 -2.99 18.01 -1.17
C ALA A 415 -3.28 17.03 -2.32
N LEU A 416 -4.56 16.71 -2.57
CA LEU A 416 -4.97 15.63 -3.44
C LEU A 416 -6.09 16.10 -4.38
N ASP A 417 -5.78 16.19 -5.67
CA ASP A 417 -6.75 16.59 -6.71
C ASP A 417 -7.94 15.62 -6.82
N SER A 418 -7.76 14.36 -6.42
CA SER A 418 -8.78 13.32 -6.47
C SER A 418 -9.63 13.21 -5.20
N PHE A 419 -9.49 14.14 -4.24
CA PHE A 419 -10.25 14.12 -2.98
C PHE A 419 -11.16 15.34 -2.85
N GLU A 420 -12.46 15.09 -2.78
CA GLU A 420 -13.48 16.11 -2.56
C GLU A 420 -14.21 15.89 -1.24
N CYS A 421 -14.48 16.97 -0.51
CA CYS A 421 -15.22 16.92 0.74
C CYS A 421 -16.34 17.95 0.77
N THR A 422 -17.56 17.46 0.99
CA THR A 422 -18.76 18.26 1.19
C THR A 422 -19.21 18.17 2.64
N LEU A 423 -19.15 19.30 3.35
CA LEU A 423 -19.63 19.43 4.72
C LEU A 423 -21.06 19.99 4.71
N SER A 424 -21.95 19.35 5.46
CA SER A 424 -23.35 19.76 5.60
C SER A 424 -23.80 19.67 7.06
N SER A 425 -24.79 20.47 7.45
CA SER A 425 -25.31 20.48 8.82
C SER A 425 -26.84 20.49 8.81
N HIS A 426 -27.43 19.66 9.67
CA HIS A 426 -28.87 19.60 9.86
C HIS A 426 -29.18 18.96 11.21
N ASP A 427 -30.09 19.53 12.00
CA ASP A 427 -30.39 19.05 13.37
C ASP A 427 -31.04 17.64 13.38
N ASP A 428 -31.67 17.26 12.27
CA ASP A 428 -32.24 15.92 12.05
C ASP A 428 -31.39 15.10 11.07
N ALA A 429 -30.92 13.94 11.53
CA ALA A 429 -30.04 13.05 10.77
C ALA A 429 -30.70 12.46 9.51
N ALA A 430 -32.01 12.16 9.53
CA ALA A 430 -32.72 11.60 8.39
C ALA A 430 -32.99 12.67 7.33
N ILE A 431 -33.44 13.86 7.74
CA ILE A 431 -33.68 14.96 6.79
C ILE A 431 -32.34 15.42 6.19
N GLY A 432 -31.28 15.54 6.99
CA GLY A 432 -29.94 15.85 6.52
C GLY A 432 -29.41 14.79 5.54
N ALA A 433 -29.60 13.51 5.83
CA ALA A 433 -29.28 12.41 4.92
C ALA A 433 -30.03 12.51 3.58
N ALA A 434 -31.32 12.84 3.60
CA ALA A 434 -32.11 12.99 2.37
C ALA A 434 -31.63 14.16 1.50
N GLN A 435 -31.29 15.30 2.12
CA GLN A 435 -30.69 16.44 1.43
C GLN A 435 -29.31 16.10 0.85
N MET A 436 -28.48 15.41 1.63
CA MET A 436 -27.17 14.91 1.21
C MET A 436 -27.29 13.95 0.04
N ALA A 437 -28.21 12.99 0.08
CA ALA A 437 -28.47 12.08 -1.04
C ALA A 437 -28.82 12.87 -2.29
N ALA A 438 -29.71 13.85 -2.20
CA ALA A 438 -30.10 14.69 -3.34
C ALA A 438 -28.91 15.44 -3.95
N ALA A 439 -27.97 15.93 -3.13
CA ALA A 439 -26.72 16.54 -3.58
C ALA A 439 -25.80 15.51 -4.26
N MET A 440 -25.56 14.35 -3.63
CA MET A 440 -24.79 13.24 -4.23
C MET A 440 -25.33 12.88 -5.62
N ARG A 441 -26.65 12.90 -5.80
CA ARG A 441 -27.27 12.55 -7.08
C ARG A 441 -26.95 13.54 -8.21
N ALA A 442 -26.74 14.80 -7.90
CA ALA A 442 -26.41 15.80 -8.92
C ALA A 442 -25.00 15.58 -9.49
N ASP A 443 -24.09 15.06 -8.67
CA ASP A 443 -22.66 15.02 -8.97
C ASP A 443 -22.15 13.62 -9.41
N LEU A 444 -22.85 12.53 -9.07
CA LEU A 444 -22.31 11.16 -9.18
C LEU A 444 -23.07 10.19 -10.11
N PHE A 445 -24.12 10.62 -10.82
CA PHE A 445 -25.07 9.69 -11.48
C PHE A 445 -24.54 8.90 -12.69
N ASP A 446 -23.36 9.22 -13.22
CA ASP A 446 -22.76 8.53 -14.36
C ASP A 446 -21.58 7.60 -13.99
N ILE A 447 -21.29 7.41 -12.70
CA ILE A 447 -20.09 6.68 -12.24
C ILE A 447 -20.48 5.46 -11.39
N ASP A 448 -19.98 4.29 -11.78
CA ASP A 448 -20.07 3.04 -11.01
C ASP A 448 -19.16 3.17 -9.76
N CYS A 449 -19.74 3.57 -8.63
CA CYS A 449 -19.05 3.89 -7.37
C CYS A 449 -19.30 2.84 -6.27
N ALA A 450 -18.36 2.70 -5.34
CA ALA A 450 -18.57 1.99 -4.08
C ALA A 450 -18.89 2.98 -2.95
N TYR A 451 -19.99 2.74 -2.23
CA TYR A 451 -20.53 3.61 -1.19
C TYR A 451 -20.28 3.05 0.20
N TYR A 452 -19.66 3.85 1.06
CA TYR A 452 -19.35 3.51 2.45
C TYR A 452 -20.03 4.50 3.39
N ILE A 453 -21.04 4.04 4.11
CA ILE A 453 -21.95 4.89 4.89
C ILE A 453 -21.84 4.55 6.38
N ALA A 454 -21.47 5.51 7.22
CA ALA A 454 -21.38 5.33 8.65
C ALA A 454 -22.17 6.42 9.41
N GLY A 455 -22.96 6.03 10.40
CA GLY A 455 -23.70 6.97 11.24
C GLY A 455 -24.84 6.34 12.04
N PRO A 456 -25.68 7.19 12.68
CA PRO A 456 -26.89 6.75 13.34
C PRO A 456 -27.83 6.00 12.40
N ARG A 457 -28.65 5.09 12.95
CA ARG A 457 -29.60 4.26 12.20
C ARG A 457 -30.43 5.06 11.17
N ALA A 458 -31.00 6.18 11.61
CA ALA A 458 -31.83 7.04 10.77
C ALA A 458 -31.09 7.64 9.56
N PHE A 459 -29.82 8.02 9.74
CA PHE A 459 -28.96 8.51 8.67
C PHE A 459 -28.65 7.40 7.65
N VAL A 460 -28.19 6.24 8.15
CA VAL A 460 -27.81 5.10 7.31
C VAL A 460 -29.00 4.59 6.50
N ASP A 461 -30.15 4.37 7.14
CA ASP A 461 -31.34 3.82 6.47
C ASP A 461 -31.85 4.77 5.38
N THR A 462 -31.83 6.08 5.63
CA THR A 462 -32.27 7.08 4.65
C THR A 462 -31.36 7.10 3.42
N LEU A 463 -30.04 7.12 3.60
CA LEU A 463 -29.09 7.09 2.48
C LEU A 463 -29.18 5.78 1.69
N VAL A 464 -29.28 4.63 2.38
CA VAL A 464 -29.39 3.32 1.72
C VAL A 464 -30.66 3.24 0.88
N GLN A 465 -31.80 3.74 1.39
CA GLN A 465 -33.05 3.79 0.64
C GLN A 465 -32.95 4.71 -0.57
N ALA A 466 -32.35 5.89 -0.43
CA ALA A 466 -32.15 6.83 -1.53
C ALA A 466 -31.25 6.25 -2.63
N LEU A 467 -30.15 5.59 -2.26
CA LEU A 467 -29.25 4.91 -3.20
C LEU A 467 -29.93 3.68 -3.85
N ALA A 468 -30.75 2.94 -3.11
CA ALA A 468 -31.55 1.85 -3.66
C ALA A 468 -32.51 2.36 -4.76
N ALA A 469 -33.22 3.44 -4.47
CA ALA A 469 -34.16 4.07 -5.40
C ALA A 469 -33.45 4.65 -6.63
N ALA A 470 -32.18 5.02 -6.50
CA ALA A 470 -31.29 5.44 -7.59
C ALA A 470 -30.76 4.27 -8.43
N GLY A 471 -30.97 3.02 -8.03
CA GLY A 471 -30.50 1.84 -8.75
C GLY A 471 -29.13 1.31 -8.32
N VAL A 472 -28.54 1.83 -7.24
CA VAL A 472 -27.24 1.35 -6.72
C VAL A 472 -27.40 -0.06 -6.13
N PRO A 473 -26.66 -1.08 -6.63
CA PRO A 473 -26.73 -2.45 -6.14
C PRO A 473 -26.38 -2.60 -4.65
N ALA A 474 -26.90 -3.66 -4.01
CA ALA A 474 -26.55 -3.99 -2.61
C ALA A 474 -25.05 -4.26 -2.42
N ALA A 475 -24.39 -4.87 -3.41
CA ALA A 475 -22.96 -5.19 -3.34
C ALA A 475 -22.05 -3.95 -3.33
N GLN A 476 -22.56 -2.77 -3.70
CA GLN A 476 -21.81 -1.51 -3.70
C GLN A 476 -22.09 -0.65 -2.46
N ARG A 477 -22.93 -1.12 -1.54
CA ARG A 477 -23.39 -0.35 -0.38
C ARG A 477 -22.90 -1.01 0.90
N HIS A 478 -21.87 -0.43 1.48
CA HIS A 478 -21.27 -0.86 2.73
C HIS A 478 -21.74 0.08 3.83
N THR A 479 -22.21 -0.48 4.95
CA THR A 479 -22.84 0.33 6.00
C THR A 479 -22.34 -0.04 7.38
N GLN A 480 -22.12 0.96 8.23
CA GLN A 480 -21.86 0.81 9.65
C GLN A 480 -22.83 1.67 10.45
N ILE A 481 -23.56 1.03 11.37
CA ILE A 481 -24.39 1.76 12.33
C ILE A 481 -23.51 2.08 13.53
N THR A 482 -23.45 3.34 13.90
CA THR A 482 -22.90 3.77 15.18
C THR A 482 -24.06 4.18 16.09
N PRO A 483 -23.94 3.94 17.41
CA PRO A 483 -24.89 4.45 18.38
C PRO A 483 -25.02 5.97 18.33
#